data_AF-A0A931EMH1-F1
#
_entry.id   AF-A0A931EMH1-F1
#
_cell.length_a   1.000
_cell.length_b   1.000
_cell.length_c   1.000
_cell.angle_alpha   90.00
_cell.angle_beta   90.00
_cell.angle_gamma   90.00
#
_symmetry.space_group_name_H-M   'P 1'
#
loop_
_entity.id
_entity.type
_entity.pdbx_description
1 polymer ?
#
loop_
_entity_poly.entity_id
_entity_poly.type
_entity_poly.pdbx_seq_one_letter_code
_entity_poly.pdbx_strand_id
1 'polypeptide(L)' 'MRASDYSSWAESFIQTHRIVAVEINSETGEYKALAQGGSSYFLERLEQAQALRHILQEHHGLIVEDDPGVFTEP' A
#
# COMPACT_ATOMS: atom_id res chain seq x y z
N MET A 1 17.04 -5.71 -7.84
CA MET A 1 16.62 -4.73 -6.82
C MET A 1 15.50 -5.36 -6.02
N ARG A 2 15.56 -5.30 -4.70
CA ARG A 2 14.52 -5.87 -3.83
C ARG A 2 13.48 -4.80 -3.53
N ALA A 3 12.25 -5.18 -3.21
CA ALA A 3 11.21 -4.23 -2.79
C ALA A 3 11.66 -3.36 -1.59
N SER A 4 12.53 -3.89 -0.73
CA SER A 4 13.16 -3.18 0.39
C SER A 4 14.00 -1.96 -0.02
N ASP A 5 14.51 -1.90 -1.26
CA ASP A 5 15.24 -0.73 -1.76
C ASP A 5 14.30 0.48 -2.00
N TYR A 6 12.99 0.25 -2.10
CA TYR A 6 11.99 1.27 -2.39
C TYR A 6 11.18 1.72 -1.17
N SER A 7 11.45 1.20 0.03
CA SER A 7 10.68 1.54 1.24
C SER A 7 10.71 3.04 1.53
N SER A 8 11.90 3.65 1.60
CA SER A 8 12.04 5.09 1.88
C SER A 8 11.47 5.97 0.78
N TRP A 9 11.53 5.51 -0.48
CA TRP A 9 10.85 6.17 -1.59
C TRP A 9 9.32 6.08 -1.44
N ALA A 10 8.80 4.91 -1.11
CA ALA A 10 7.37 4.66 -0.94
C ALA A 10 6.78 5.50 0.20
N GLU A 11 7.45 5.56 1.36
CA GLU A 11 7.04 6.42 2.47
C GLU A 11 7.00 7.90 2.06
N SER A 12 8.07 8.38 1.42
CA SER A 12 8.13 9.77 0.94
C SER A 12 7.04 10.06 -0.08
N PHE A 13 6.77 9.12 -0.99
CA PHE A 13 5.76 9.25 -2.03
C PHE A 13 4.35 9.27 -1.45
N ILE A 14 4.05 8.39 -0.49
CA ILE A 14 2.78 8.37 0.24
C ILE A 14 2.55 9.71 0.95
N GLN A 15 3.54 10.21 1.68
CA GLN A 15 3.40 11.47 2.41
C GLN A 15 3.24 12.68 1.48
N THR A 16 4.04 12.73 0.41
CA THR A 16 4.05 13.84 -0.56
C THR A 16 2.73 13.91 -1.33
N HIS A 17 2.26 12.77 -1.83
CA HIS A 17 1.09 12.70 -2.71
C HIS A 17 -0.20 12.28 -2.00
N ARG A 18 -0.13 12.04 -0.69
CA ARG A 18 -1.25 11.52 0.14
C ARG A 18 -1.87 10.28 -0.48
N ILE A 19 -1.03 9.32 -0.86
CA ILE A 19 -1.48 8.04 -1.41
C ILE A 19 -2.24 7.27 -0.32
N VAL A 20 -3.38 6.72 -0.68
CA VAL A 20 -4.28 5.95 0.22
C VAL A 20 -4.50 4.52 -0.25
N ALA A 21 -4.26 4.23 -1.54
CA ALA A 21 -4.42 2.89 -2.07
C ALA A 21 -3.50 2.66 -3.28
N VAL A 22 -3.28 1.38 -3.60
CA VAL A 22 -2.58 0.95 -4.82
C VAL A 22 -3.49 -0.03 -5.56
N GLU A 23 -3.78 0.28 -6.82
CA GLU A 23 -4.50 -0.58 -7.75
C GLU A 23 -3.50 -1.29 -8.66
N ILE A 24 -3.70 -2.59 -8.84
CA ILE A 24 -2.88 -3.42 -9.73
C ILE A 24 -3.80 -4.04 -10.76
N ASN A 25 -3.68 -3.61 -12.01
CA ASN A 25 -4.45 -4.17 -13.10
C ASN A 25 -3.71 -5.40 -13.65
N SER A 26 -4.27 -6.59 -13.40
CA SER A 26 -3.68 -7.85 -13.85
C SER A 26 -3.89 -8.14 -15.35
N GLU A 27 -4.82 -7.44 -16.00
CA GLU A 27 -5.10 -7.59 -17.44
C GLU A 27 -4.13 -6.75 -18.29
N THR A 28 -3.83 -5.52 -17.84
CA THR A 28 -2.92 -4.61 -18.55
C THR A 28 -1.49 -4.62 -17.99
N GLY A 29 -1.28 -5.18 -16.80
CA GLY A 29 0.00 -5.13 -16.08
C GLY A 29 0.32 -3.74 -15.52
N GLU A 30 -0.67 -2.86 -15.45
CA GLU A 30 -0.54 -1.48 -15.00
C GLU A 30 -0.68 -1.37 -13.48
N TYR A 31 0.10 -0.47 -12.88
CA TYR A 31 0.10 -0.21 -11.45
C TYR A 31 -0.23 1.25 -11.19
N LYS A 32 -1.17 1.53 -10.29
CA LYS A 32 -1.62 2.89 -10.00
C LYS A 32 -1.68 3.14 -8.51
N ALA A 33 -1.13 4.27 -8.07
CA ALA A 33 -1.29 4.79 -6.73
C ALA A 33 -2.44 5.81 -6.71
N LEU A 34 -3.41 5.62 -5.82
CA LEU A 34 -4.56 6.50 -5.66
C LEU A 34 -4.31 7.45 -4.49
N ALA A 35 -4.40 8.75 -4.75
CA ALA A 35 -4.30 9.79 -3.75
C ALA A 35 -5.67 10.13 -3.15
N GLN A 36 -5.67 10.56 -1.89
CA GLN A 36 -6.88 11.00 -1.19
C GLN A 36 -7.64 12.12 -1.95
N GLY A 37 -6.91 12.97 -2.68
CA GLY A 37 -7.48 14.05 -3.49
C GLY A 37 -8.13 13.62 -4.81
N GLY A 38 -8.26 12.30 -5.07
CA GLY A 38 -8.81 11.77 -6.32
C GLY A 38 -7.81 11.77 -7.50
N SER A 39 -6.56 12.18 -7.27
CA SER A 39 -5.49 12.03 -8.25
C SER A 39 -5.00 10.58 -8.29
N SER A 40 -4.62 10.10 -9.48
CA SER A 40 -4.03 8.78 -9.67
C SER A 40 -2.65 8.91 -10.31
N TYR A 41 -1.66 8.22 -9.76
CA TYR A 41 -0.29 8.21 -10.25
C TYR A 41 0.06 6.83 -10.81
N PHE A 42 0.55 6.79 -12.04
CA PHE A 42 1.00 5.56 -12.66
C PHE A 42 2.38 5.16 -12.11
N LEU A 43 2.57 3.88 -11.82
CA LEU A 43 3.84 3.32 -11.35
C LEU A 43 4.43 2.46 -12.47
N GLU A 44 5.69 2.74 -12.80
CA GLU A 44 6.36 2.08 -13.94
C GLU A 44 6.91 0.69 -13.56
N ARG A 45 7.00 0.38 -12.26
CA ARG A 45 7.60 -0.86 -11.77
C ARG A 45 6.71 -1.57 -10.76
N LEU A 46 6.66 -2.90 -10.85
CA LEU A 46 5.98 -3.75 -9.88
C LEU A 46 6.55 -3.56 -8.47
N GLU A 47 7.88 -3.44 -8.34
CA GLU A 47 8.53 -3.25 -7.04
C GLU A 47 8.07 -1.97 -6.33
N GLN A 48 7.79 -0.90 -7.08
CA GLN A 48 7.24 0.35 -6.52
C GLN A 48 5.82 0.15 -5.99
N ALA A 49 4.97 -0.54 -6.77
CA ALA A 49 3.60 -0.86 -6.38
C ALA A 49 3.56 -1.77 -5.14
N GLN A 50 4.44 -2.76 -5.09
CA GLN A 50 4.59 -3.66 -3.94
C GLN A 50 5.08 -2.91 -2.70
N ALA A 51 6.08 -2.04 -2.83
CA ALA A 51 6.58 -1.23 -1.72
C ALA A 51 5.50 -0.28 -1.18
N LEU A 52 4.81 0.46 -2.07
CA LEU A 52 3.70 1.34 -1.67
C LEU A 52 2.60 0.57 -0.95
N ARG A 53 2.19 -0.58 -1.51
CA ARG A 53 1.17 -1.43 -0.89
C ARG A 53 1.62 -1.94 0.47
N HIS A 54 2.89 -2.33 0.62
CA HIS A 54 3.44 -2.79 1.90
C HIS A 54 3.41 -1.69 2.96
N ILE A 55 3.94 -0.50 2.65
CA ILE A 55 3.94 0.63 3.59
C ILE A 55 2.50 1.07 3.92
N LEU A 56 1.60 1.10 2.93
CA LEU A 56 0.18 1.40 3.17
C LEU A 56 -0.45 0.35 4.09
N GLN A 57 -0.12 -0.93 3.94
CA GLN A 57 -0.59 -1.98 4.84
C GLN A 57 -0.02 -1.83 6.25
N GLU A 58 1.22 -1.41 6.41
CA GLU A 58 1.80 -1.11 7.74
C GLU A 58 1.19 0.14 8.38
N HIS A 59 0.87 1.17 7.59
CA HIS A 59 0.32 2.44 8.06
C HIS A 59 -1.20 2.42 8.29
N HIS A 60 -1.97 1.76 7.42
CA HIS A 60 -3.42 1.55 7.60
C HIS A 60 -3.72 0.31 8.47
N GLY A 61 -2.73 -0.56 8.65
CA GLY A 61 -2.78 -1.71 9.53
C GLY A 61 -2.06 -1.42 10.83
N LEU A 62 -2.70 -0.59 11.67
CA LEU A 62 -2.97 -1.07 13.02
C LEU A 62 -3.72 -2.40 12.86
N ILE A 63 -2.92 -3.46 12.72
CA ILE A 63 -3.22 -4.83 13.05
C ILE A 63 -4.55 -5.34 12.47
N VAL A 64 -4.49 -6.03 11.32
CA VAL A 64 -5.37 -7.21 11.20
C VAL A 64 -4.73 -8.27 12.09
N GLU A 65 -4.89 -8.10 13.41
CA GLU A 65 -4.96 -9.28 14.25
C GLU A 65 -6.21 -9.96 13.71
N ASP A 66 -6.00 -11.13 13.13
CA ASP A 66 -6.95 -12.21 13.32
C ASP A 66 -7.03 -12.41 14.85
N ASP A 67 -7.73 -11.51 15.56
CA ASP A 67 -8.31 -11.80 16.86
C ASP A 67 -9.75 -12.18 16.53
N PRO A 68 -10.02 -13.47 16.21
CA PRO A 68 -11.38 -13.94 16.23
C PRO A 68 -11.82 -13.80 17.68
N GLY A 69 -12.57 -12.74 17.96
CA GLY A 69 -13.07 -12.48 19.29
C GLY A 69 -13.66 -13.74 19.90
N VAL A 70 -12.96 -14.31 20.90
CA VAL A 70 -13.53 -15.24 21.85
C VAL A 70 -13.72 -14.46 23.13
N PHE A 71 -14.80 -13.68 23.14
CA PHE A 71 -15.57 -13.52 24.35
C PHE A 71 -16.27 -14.85 24.61
N THR A 72 -15.95 -15.51 25.73
CA THR A 72 -16.95 -15.94 26.74
C THR A 72 -16.24 -16.68 27.89
N GLU A 73 -16.05 -15.95 29.01
CA GLU A 73 -16.13 -16.53 30.35
C GLU A 73 -17.60 -16.92 30.62
N PRO A 74 -17.87 -18.01 31.35
CA PRO A 74 -17.92 -17.95 32.81
C PRO A 74 -17.24 -19.12 33.55
#